data_AF-D0LWD7-F1
#
_entry.id   AF-D0LWD7-F1
#
_cell.length_a   1.000
_cell.length_b   1.000
_cell.length_c   1.000
_cell.angle_alpha   90.00
_cell.angle_beta   90.00
_cell.angle_gamma   90.00
#
_symmetry.space_group_name_H-M   'P 1'
#
loop_
_entity.id
_entity.type
_entity.pdbx_description
1 polymer ?
#
loop_
_entity_poly.entity_id
_entity_poly.type
_entity_poly.pdbx_seq_one_letter_code
_entity_poly.pdbx_strand_id
1 'polypeptide(L)'
;MARSPSSPPSPPSPAASASAPASASAPAASAPAPATLCAHAGAREPLRPGQGGRPHVTPLFQTSVFDFASIEDSLPALGGEGYVYARYGLPNGDELGAAVAALEGAEAGIATAAGMAALAAVAMAMCRAGERVLIQGDAYGGSSAWLHRDLARFGVRVDALDACDLDAVARALEGEGGPVRLLVCETLSNPLLRASDIAGLAALCRPRGVTLVCDNTFATPLRQRPLEQGADLVLHSVTKFLGGHGDLCAGAVVGSEELLAPIRALCVRTGFGAAPMDAWLALRGLRTLELRMTRAWSNAAELAQALRAHPAVRAVHAAERCALVSLDLGSEAAASAFVAALRLITLSPSLGSVTTTASHPASSSHRALAPEERAALGIGDGLVRLSVGIEAASDLMADIDAALELCSSTEK
;
A
#
# COMPACT_ATOMS: atom_id res chain seq x y z
N MET A 1 -40.51 -6.09 -84.21
CA MET A 1 -41.53 -6.00 -83.14
C MET A 1 -40.92 -5.25 -81.98
N ALA A 2 -41.31 -4.00 -81.79
CA ALA A 2 -40.86 -3.13 -80.71
C ALA A 2 -41.67 -3.37 -79.43
N ARG A 3 -40.99 -3.45 -78.28
CA ARG A 3 -41.57 -3.11 -76.96
C ARG A 3 -40.51 -2.42 -76.09
N SER A 4 -40.93 -1.26 -75.59
CA SER A 4 -40.25 -0.27 -74.75
C SER A 4 -40.13 -0.72 -73.28
N PRO A 5 -39.37 0.01 -72.43
CA PRO A 5 -38.77 -0.50 -71.20
C PRO A 5 -39.67 -0.34 -69.97
N SER A 6 -39.53 -1.27 -69.00
CA SER A 6 -40.16 -1.20 -67.68
C SER A 6 -39.34 -0.35 -66.71
N SER A 7 -39.99 0.63 -66.07
CA SER A 7 -39.45 1.46 -64.98
C SER A 7 -39.52 0.73 -63.62
N PRO A 8 -38.64 1.08 -62.65
CA PRO A 8 -38.58 0.40 -61.35
C PRO A 8 -39.70 0.84 -60.37
N PRO A 9 -40.02 0.04 -59.35
CA PRO A 9 -41.07 0.35 -58.38
C PRO A 9 -40.66 1.42 -57.37
N SER A 10 -41.65 2.22 -56.95
CA SER A 10 -41.58 3.33 -55.99
C SER A 10 -41.20 2.89 -54.56
N PRO A 11 -40.56 3.76 -53.75
CA PRO A 11 -40.19 3.45 -52.36
C PRO A 11 -41.42 3.48 -51.43
N PRO A 12 -41.42 2.70 -50.33
CA PRO A 12 -42.48 2.75 -49.32
C PRO A 12 -42.37 4.02 -48.44
N SER A 13 -43.54 4.52 -48.04
CA SER A 13 -43.77 5.69 -47.15
C SER A 13 -43.11 5.55 -45.78
N PRO A 14 -42.73 6.67 -45.12
CA PRO A 14 -42.14 6.65 -43.78
C PRO A 14 -43.20 6.28 -42.73
N ALA A 15 -42.96 5.19 -42.01
CA ALA A 15 -43.77 4.78 -40.88
C ALA A 15 -43.58 5.76 -39.69
N ALA A 16 -44.68 6.08 -39.03
CA ALA A 16 -44.74 6.95 -37.87
C ALA A 16 -43.80 6.49 -36.74
N SER A 17 -42.99 7.41 -36.21
CA SER A 17 -42.11 7.17 -35.08
C SER A 17 -42.94 6.98 -33.80
N ALA A 18 -43.03 5.76 -33.30
CA ALA A 18 -43.43 5.50 -31.93
C ALA A 18 -42.32 6.01 -31.00
N SER A 19 -42.63 6.97 -30.15
CA SER A 19 -41.74 7.48 -29.11
C SER A 19 -41.34 6.35 -28.16
N ALA A 20 -40.04 6.04 -28.10
CA ALA A 20 -39.50 5.15 -27.08
C ALA A 20 -39.78 5.76 -25.68
N PRO A 21 -40.16 4.95 -24.68
CA PRO A 21 -40.31 5.45 -23.32
C PRO A 21 -38.95 5.93 -22.83
N ALA A 22 -38.93 7.15 -22.27
CA ALA A 22 -37.75 7.72 -21.64
C ALA A 22 -37.17 6.72 -20.65
N SER A 23 -35.92 6.31 -20.86
CA SER A 23 -35.22 5.48 -19.89
C SER A 23 -35.15 6.26 -18.59
N ALA A 24 -35.77 5.74 -17.55
CA ALA A 24 -35.54 6.22 -16.21
C ALA A 24 -34.04 6.07 -15.95
N SER A 25 -33.33 7.20 -15.83
CA SER A 25 -31.93 7.21 -15.44
C SER A 25 -31.84 6.43 -14.14
N ALA A 26 -31.13 5.30 -14.15
CA ALA A 26 -30.81 4.57 -12.94
C ALA A 26 -30.19 5.56 -11.94
N PRO A 27 -30.60 5.55 -10.66
CA PRO A 27 -29.97 6.40 -9.66
C PRO A 27 -28.46 6.13 -9.71
N ALA A 28 -27.64 7.19 -9.71
CA ALA A 28 -26.20 7.07 -9.66
C ALA A 28 -25.85 6.17 -8.47
N ALA A 29 -25.38 4.95 -8.76
CA ALA A 29 -25.06 3.99 -7.71
C ALA A 29 -23.98 4.61 -6.82
N SER A 30 -24.22 4.65 -5.50
CA SER A 30 -23.18 5.07 -4.57
C SER A 30 -21.95 4.18 -4.72
N ALA A 31 -20.76 4.75 -4.57
CA ALA A 31 -19.52 3.98 -4.61
C ALA A 31 -19.63 2.75 -3.67
N PRO A 32 -19.21 1.54 -4.10
CA PRO A 32 -19.32 0.35 -3.26
C PRO A 32 -18.57 0.52 -1.94
N ALA A 33 -19.09 -0.08 -0.87
CA ALA A 33 -18.42 -0.09 0.42
C ALA A 33 -17.06 -0.85 0.33
N PRO A 34 -16.07 -0.53 1.18
CA PRO A 34 -14.75 -1.17 1.14
C PRO A 34 -14.81 -2.71 1.23
N ALA A 35 -15.70 -3.27 2.06
CA ALA A 35 -15.89 -4.72 2.15
C ALA A 35 -16.32 -5.34 0.80
N THR A 36 -17.20 -4.66 0.05
CA THR A 36 -17.61 -5.06 -1.29
C THR A 36 -16.44 -4.97 -2.27
N LEU A 37 -15.68 -3.88 -2.24
CA LEU A 37 -14.47 -3.73 -3.07
C LEU A 37 -13.45 -4.85 -2.80
N CYS A 38 -13.22 -5.20 -1.53
CA CYS A 38 -12.38 -6.33 -1.14
C CYS A 38 -12.91 -7.64 -1.73
N ALA A 39 -14.18 -7.98 -1.52
CA ALA A 39 -14.77 -9.24 -1.99
C ALA A 39 -14.70 -9.40 -3.52
N HIS A 40 -14.79 -8.28 -4.25
CA HIS A 40 -14.67 -8.22 -5.70
C HIS A 40 -13.24 -7.88 -6.19
N ALA A 41 -12.25 -7.81 -5.30
CA ALA A 41 -10.87 -7.56 -5.68
C ALA A 41 -10.42 -8.63 -6.68
N GLY A 42 -9.99 -8.16 -7.84
CA GLY A 42 -9.64 -9.02 -8.94
C GLY A 42 -10.82 -9.67 -9.70
N ALA A 43 -11.90 -8.91 -9.87
CA ALA A 43 -12.95 -9.23 -10.82
C ALA A 43 -12.76 -8.40 -12.08
N ARG A 44 -12.24 -8.99 -13.16
CA ARG A 44 -12.14 -8.36 -14.48
C ARG A 44 -13.17 -8.89 -15.47
N GLU A 45 -13.49 -8.04 -16.44
CA GLU A 45 -14.14 -8.37 -17.71
C GLU A 45 -13.34 -9.46 -18.46
N PRO A 46 -13.98 -10.28 -19.32
CA PRO A 46 -13.45 -11.55 -19.79
C PRO A 46 -12.25 -11.38 -20.72
N LEU A 47 -11.38 -12.39 -20.69
CA LEU A 47 -10.27 -12.52 -21.64
C LEU A 47 -10.72 -12.92 -23.06
N ARG A 48 -11.96 -13.43 -23.20
CA ARG A 48 -12.55 -13.82 -24.50
C ARG A 48 -14.05 -13.48 -24.54
N PRO A 49 -14.48 -12.48 -25.33
CA PRO A 49 -15.89 -12.27 -25.63
C PRO A 49 -16.47 -13.48 -26.40
N GLY A 50 -17.68 -13.93 -26.04
CA GLY A 50 -18.48 -14.82 -26.90
C GLY A 50 -18.50 -16.33 -26.60
N GLN A 51 -17.81 -16.84 -25.57
CA GLN A 51 -17.99 -18.23 -25.10
C GLN A 51 -18.51 -18.25 -23.66
N GLY A 52 -19.59 -18.99 -23.42
CA GLY A 52 -20.53 -18.84 -22.30
C GLY A 52 -20.03 -19.19 -20.89
N GLY A 53 -18.73 -19.36 -20.68
CA GLY A 53 -18.14 -19.59 -19.36
C GLY A 53 -16.92 -18.70 -19.15
N ARG A 54 -16.87 -18.02 -17.99
CA ARG A 54 -15.75 -17.16 -17.58
C ARG A 54 -15.22 -17.69 -16.25
N PRO A 55 -13.89 -17.80 -16.04
CA PRO A 55 -13.34 -18.06 -14.72
C PRO A 55 -13.88 -17.04 -13.71
N HIS A 56 -14.28 -17.52 -12.52
CA HIS A 56 -14.82 -16.64 -11.47
C HIS A 56 -13.76 -15.69 -10.89
N VAL A 57 -12.49 -16.10 -10.95
CA VAL A 57 -11.32 -15.30 -10.58
C VAL A 57 -10.37 -15.26 -11.76
N THR A 58 -9.60 -14.18 -11.90
CA THR A 58 -8.61 -14.07 -12.97
C THR A 58 -7.57 -15.20 -12.87
N PRO A 59 -7.31 -15.94 -13.97
CA PRO A 59 -6.29 -16.96 -14.00
C PRO A 59 -4.90 -16.42 -13.65
N LEU A 60 -4.02 -17.29 -13.17
CA LEU A 60 -2.61 -16.97 -13.05
C LEU A 60 -1.95 -16.94 -14.43
N PHE A 61 -1.51 -15.77 -14.88
CA PHE A 61 -0.77 -15.58 -16.13
C PHE A 61 0.73 -15.75 -15.91
N GLN A 62 1.16 -16.98 -15.62
CA GLN A 62 2.57 -17.33 -15.44
C GLN A 62 3.29 -17.46 -16.79
N THR A 63 3.36 -16.37 -17.55
CA THR A 63 4.01 -16.28 -18.86
C THR A 63 5.00 -15.11 -18.91
N SER A 64 5.91 -15.14 -19.88
CA SER A 64 6.85 -14.05 -20.16
C SER A 64 6.52 -13.26 -21.42
N VAL A 65 5.86 -13.86 -22.40
CA VAL A 65 5.57 -13.27 -23.72
C VAL A 65 4.19 -13.72 -24.20
N PHE A 66 3.60 -12.93 -25.09
CA PHE A 66 2.32 -13.21 -25.74
C PHE A 66 2.55 -13.41 -27.24
N ASP A 67 1.90 -14.43 -27.80
CA ASP A 67 1.96 -14.76 -29.22
C ASP A 67 0.91 -14.00 -30.03
N PHE A 68 1.25 -13.66 -31.28
CA PHE A 68 0.37 -12.97 -32.22
C PHE A 68 0.26 -13.79 -33.51
N ALA A 69 -0.93 -13.78 -34.14
CA ALA A 69 -1.16 -14.53 -35.38
C ALA A 69 -0.55 -13.85 -36.62
N SER A 70 -0.36 -12.53 -36.57
CA SER A 70 0.22 -11.72 -37.63
C SER A 70 0.95 -10.50 -37.07
N ILE A 71 1.72 -9.80 -37.91
CA ILE A 71 2.35 -8.53 -37.55
C ILE A 71 1.27 -7.50 -37.23
N GLU A 72 0.23 -7.43 -38.05
CA GLU A 72 -0.90 -6.53 -37.93
C GLU A 72 -1.62 -6.70 -36.58
N ASP A 73 -1.80 -7.94 -36.13
CA ASP A 73 -2.41 -8.24 -34.82
C ASP A 73 -1.52 -7.84 -33.64
N SER A 74 -0.20 -7.73 -33.84
CA SER A 74 0.74 -7.32 -32.80
C SER A 74 0.83 -5.80 -32.62
N LEU A 75 0.48 -5.01 -33.65
CA LEU A 75 0.67 -3.56 -33.65
C LEU A 75 -0.09 -2.84 -32.53
N PRO A 76 -1.38 -3.14 -32.23
CA PRO A 76 -2.08 -2.51 -31.11
C PRO A 76 -1.38 -2.77 -29.77
N ALA A 77 -1.02 -4.02 -29.49
CA ALA A 77 -0.34 -4.40 -28.24
C ALA A 77 1.05 -3.76 -28.12
N LEU A 78 1.80 -3.68 -29.23
CA LEU A 78 3.09 -2.96 -29.28
C LEU A 78 2.92 -1.44 -29.14
N GLY A 79 1.76 -0.90 -29.52
CA GLY A 79 1.34 0.49 -29.29
C GLY A 79 0.83 0.76 -27.87
N GLY A 80 0.74 -0.25 -27.01
CA GLY A 80 0.29 -0.14 -25.62
C GLY A 80 -1.12 -0.68 -25.36
N GLU A 81 -1.84 -1.14 -26.38
CA GLU A 81 -3.18 -1.73 -26.25
C GLU A 81 -3.12 -3.25 -26.08
N GLY A 82 -2.79 -3.70 -24.87
CA GLY A 82 -2.75 -5.12 -24.51
C GLY A 82 -1.41 -5.56 -23.94
N TYR A 83 -1.14 -6.88 -24.00
CA TYR A 83 0.07 -7.47 -23.42
C TYR A 83 0.97 -8.04 -24.51
N VAL A 84 2.26 -7.74 -24.40
CA VAL A 84 3.31 -8.23 -25.31
C VAL A 84 4.36 -9.03 -24.53
N TYR A 85 4.82 -8.47 -23.43
CA TYR A 85 5.93 -8.99 -22.65
C TYR A 85 5.69 -8.72 -21.16
N ALA A 86 5.96 -9.68 -20.29
CA ALA A 86 5.58 -9.63 -18.88
C ALA A 86 6.13 -8.41 -18.13
N ARG A 87 7.33 -7.94 -18.50
CA ARG A 87 7.92 -6.72 -17.93
C ARG A 87 7.13 -5.45 -18.26
N TYR A 88 6.38 -5.44 -19.35
CA TYR A 88 5.56 -4.29 -19.76
C TYR A 88 4.24 -4.25 -18.99
N GLY A 89 3.75 -5.41 -18.57
CA GLY A 89 2.53 -5.59 -17.81
C GLY A 89 2.04 -7.03 -17.91
N LEU A 90 1.24 -7.44 -16.93
CA LEU A 90 0.54 -8.71 -16.92
C LEU A 90 -0.86 -8.51 -16.33
N PRO A 91 -1.86 -9.32 -16.73
CA PRO A 91 -3.22 -9.21 -16.21
C PRO A 91 -3.29 -9.20 -14.68
N ASN A 92 -2.54 -10.09 -13.99
CA ASN A 92 -2.57 -10.16 -12.52
C ASN A 92 -2.00 -8.90 -11.85
N GLY A 93 -0.93 -8.31 -12.41
CA GLY A 93 -0.30 -7.10 -11.88
C GLY A 93 -1.19 -5.87 -12.06
N ASP A 94 -1.75 -5.70 -13.25
CA ASP A 94 -2.68 -4.60 -13.55
C ASP A 94 -3.92 -4.66 -12.65
N GLU A 95 -4.42 -5.87 -12.43
CA GLU A 95 -5.57 -6.13 -11.59
C GLU A 95 -5.31 -5.84 -10.12
N LEU A 96 -4.13 -6.20 -9.59
CA LEU A 96 -3.71 -5.80 -8.26
C LEU A 96 -3.62 -4.27 -8.14
N GLY A 97 -3.00 -3.60 -9.11
CA GLY A 97 -2.91 -2.14 -9.14
C GLY A 97 -4.27 -1.47 -9.11
N ALA A 98 -5.20 -1.94 -9.96
CA ALA A 98 -6.58 -1.44 -10.03
C ALA A 98 -7.37 -1.71 -8.73
N ALA A 99 -7.21 -2.89 -8.11
CA ALA A 99 -7.89 -3.21 -6.86
C ALA A 99 -7.44 -2.31 -5.71
N VAL A 100 -6.13 -2.04 -5.58
CA VAL A 100 -5.61 -1.12 -4.57
C VAL A 100 -6.05 0.32 -4.85
N ALA A 101 -6.05 0.74 -6.13
CA ALA A 101 -6.53 2.06 -6.54
C ALA A 101 -8.01 2.26 -6.16
N ALA A 102 -8.87 1.28 -6.45
CA ALA A 102 -10.28 1.33 -6.09
C ALA A 102 -10.50 1.43 -4.57
N LEU A 103 -9.70 0.71 -3.76
CA LEU A 103 -9.79 0.78 -2.30
C LEU A 103 -9.37 2.14 -1.74
N GLU A 104 -8.35 2.76 -2.33
CA GLU A 104 -7.85 4.11 -1.96
C GLU A 104 -8.69 5.25 -2.56
N GLY A 105 -9.59 4.97 -3.50
CA GLY A 105 -10.32 6.00 -4.25
C GLY A 105 -9.45 6.74 -5.29
N ALA A 106 -8.40 6.08 -5.78
CA ALA A 106 -7.49 6.61 -6.79
C ALA A 106 -8.01 6.39 -8.22
N GLU A 107 -7.50 7.18 -9.17
CA GLU A 107 -7.79 7.01 -10.60
C GLU A 107 -7.15 5.71 -11.14
N ALA A 108 -5.89 5.46 -10.78
CA ALA A 108 -5.14 4.31 -11.25
C ALA A 108 -4.11 3.82 -10.23
N GLY A 109 -3.50 2.67 -10.53
CA GLY A 109 -2.50 2.04 -9.68
C GLY A 109 -1.48 1.20 -10.45
N ILE A 110 -0.29 1.06 -9.87
CA ILE A 110 0.81 0.23 -10.38
C ILE A 110 1.20 -0.76 -9.29
N ALA A 111 1.08 -2.05 -9.60
CA ALA A 111 1.66 -3.11 -8.76
C ALA A 111 3.16 -3.26 -9.03
N THR A 112 3.94 -3.42 -7.97
CA THR A 112 5.41 -3.53 -8.01
C THR A 112 5.90 -4.75 -7.24
N ALA A 113 7.14 -5.15 -7.48
CA ALA A 113 7.75 -6.34 -6.87
C ALA A 113 7.89 -6.27 -5.34
N ALA A 114 7.85 -5.07 -4.75
CA ALA A 114 7.93 -4.84 -3.30
C ALA A 114 7.51 -3.40 -2.98
N GLY A 115 7.15 -3.11 -1.72
CA GLY A 115 6.95 -1.71 -1.29
C GLY A 115 8.16 -0.81 -1.58
N MET A 116 9.38 -1.34 -1.41
CA MET A 116 10.61 -0.62 -1.77
C MET A 116 10.73 -0.35 -3.27
N ALA A 117 10.21 -1.24 -4.13
CA ALA A 117 10.19 -1.01 -5.57
C ALA A 117 9.20 0.10 -5.95
N ALA A 118 8.07 0.20 -5.23
CA ALA A 118 7.12 1.31 -5.39
C ALA A 118 7.77 2.66 -5.01
N LEU A 119 8.39 2.75 -3.82
CA LEU A 119 9.12 3.95 -3.39
C LEU A 119 10.25 4.29 -4.38
N ALA A 120 10.99 3.27 -4.83
CA ALA A 120 12.06 3.46 -5.79
C ALA A 120 11.57 4.03 -7.12
N ALA A 121 10.47 3.48 -7.64
CA ALA A 121 9.86 3.94 -8.88
C ALA A 121 9.39 5.39 -8.77
N VAL A 122 8.74 5.77 -7.66
CA VAL A 122 8.29 7.15 -7.42
C VAL A 122 9.46 8.11 -7.42
N ALA A 123 10.46 7.90 -6.56
CA ALA A 123 11.52 8.88 -6.40
C ALA A 123 12.45 8.96 -7.63
N MET A 124 12.74 7.84 -8.30
CA MET A 124 13.53 7.87 -9.54
C MET A 124 12.78 8.47 -10.74
N ALA A 125 11.45 8.38 -10.79
CA ALA A 125 10.65 8.96 -11.88
C ALA A 125 10.42 10.46 -11.67
N MET A 126 10.37 10.92 -10.41
CA MET A 126 9.97 12.29 -10.09
C MET A 126 11.15 13.22 -9.80
N CYS A 127 12.28 12.71 -9.31
CA CYS A 127 13.44 13.50 -8.91
C CYS A 127 14.55 13.55 -9.95
N ARG A 128 15.33 14.62 -9.91
CA ARG A 128 16.53 14.86 -10.71
C ARG A 128 17.69 15.35 -9.84
N ALA A 129 18.91 15.26 -10.37
CA ALA A 129 20.09 15.80 -9.70
C ALA A 129 19.90 17.30 -9.38
N GLY A 130 20.27 17.71 -8.16
CA GLY A 130 20.09 19.06 -7.64
C GLY A 130 18.74 19.32 -6.95
N GLU A 131 17.80 18.37 -7.00
CA GLU A 131 16.51 18.45 -6.29
C GLU A 131 16.59 17.78 -4.91
N ARG A 132 15.56 18.03 -4.09
CA ARG A 132 15.46 17.53 -2.72
C ARG A 132 14.26 16.62 -2.50
N VAL A 133 14.46 15.62 -1.64
CA VAL A 133 13.40 14.81 -1.04
C VAL A 133 13.39 15.05 0.47
N LEU A 134 12.21 15.37 1.00
CA LEU A 134 11.97 15.38 2.44
C LEU A 134 11.38 14.03 2.84
N ILE A 135 11.90 13.39 3.89
CA ILE A 135 11.33 12.15 4.43
C ILE A 135 11.11 12.28 5.94
N GLN A 136 10.03 11.68 6.42
CA GLN A 136 9.79 11.50 7.85
C GLN A 136 10.94 10.72 8.53
N GLY A 137 11.52 11.27 9.59
CA GLY A 137 12.75 10.77 10.21
C GLY A 137 12.62 9.41 10.88
N ASP A 138 11.43 9.10 11.42
CA ASP A 138 11.07 7.77 11.96
C ASP A 138 10.33 6.90 10.92
N ALA A 139 10.48 7.18 9.63
CA ALA A 139 9.99 6.26 8.60
C ALA A 139 10.76 4.93 8.64
N TYR A 140 10.19 3.91 7.98
CA TYR A 140 10.80 2.61 7.81
C TYR A 140 12.27 2.72 7.39
N GLY A 141 13.17 2.09 8.18
CA GLY A 141 14.61 2.23 7.97
C GLY A 141 15.09 1.82 6.59
N GLY A 142 14.38 0.94 5.88
CA GLY A 142 14.66 0.63 4.47
C GLY A 142 14.39 1.79 3.53
N SER A 143 13.29 2.54 3.73
CA SER A 143 12.95 3.74 2.97
C SER A 143 14.00 4.83 3.19
N SER A 144 14.36 5.07 4.45
CA SER A 144 15.42 6.03 4.82
C SER A 144 16.76 5.64 4.21
N ALA A 145 17.19 4.38 4.35
CA ALA A 145 18.46 3.90 3.79
C ALA A 145 18.50 4.06 2.27
N TRP A 146 17.43 3.68 1.57
CA TRP A 146 17.36 3.79 0.12
C TRP A 146 17.44 5.24 -0.35
N LEU A 147 16.69 6.16 0.26
CA LEU A 147 16.74 7.57 -0.10
C LEU A 147 18.11 8.20 0.22
N HIS A 148 18.57 8.09 1.46
CA HIS A 148 19.81 8.75 1.90
C HIS A 148 21.08 8.16 1.28
N ARG A 149 21.12 6.85 0.99
CA ARG A 149 22.33 6.18 0.51
C ARG A 149 22.30 5.93 -0.99
N ASP A 150 21.19 5.44 -1.52
CA ASP A 150 21.13 5.01 -2.92
C ASP A 150 20.67 6.14 -3.84
N LEU A 151 19.58 6.84 -3.50
CA LEU A 151 19.09 7.95 -4.32
C LEU A 151 20.08 9.13 -4.33
N ALA A 152 20.76 9.38 -3.19
CA ALA A 152 21.75 10.45 -3.07
C ALA A 152 22.91 10.34 -4.07
N ARG A 153 23.26 9.13 -4.51
CA ARG A 153 24.30 8.90 -5.53
C ARG A 153 23.94 9.46 -6.90
N PHE A 154 22.65 9.73 -7.14
CA PHE A 154 22.16 10.35 -8.36
C PHE A 154 22.04 11.88 -8.24
N GLY A 155 22.66 12.47 -7.22
CA GLY A 155 22.71 13.93 -7.02
C GLY A 155 21.43 14.51 -6.41
N VAL A 156 20.53 13.67 -5.88
CA VAL A 156 19.33 14.12 -5.17
C VAL A 156 19.68 14.29 -3.69
N ARG A 157 19.42 15.44 -3.10
CA ARG A 157 19.61 15.65 -1.67
C ARG A 157 18.41 15.10 -0.90
N VAL A 158 18.65 14.46 0.24
CA VAL A 158 17.59 13.92 1.11
C VAL A 158 17.73 14.50 2.50
N ASP A 159 16.67 15.11 3.01
CA ASP A 159 16.61 15.67 4.35
C ASP A 159 15.53 14.92 5.16
N ALA A 160 15.90 14.42 6.35
CA ALA A 160 14.98 13.81 7.29
C ALA A 160 14.39 14.88 8.23
N LEU A 161 13.10 14.80 8.53
CA LEU A 161 12.39 15.73 9.42
C LEU A 161 11.26 15.05 10.20
N ASP A 162 10.72 15.69 11.23
CA ASP A 162 9.47 15.21 11.84
C ASP A 162 8.26 15.68 11.02
N ALA A 163 7.62 14.76 10.28
CA ALA A 163 6.45 15.08 9.46
C ALA A 163 5.19 15.36 10.30
N CYS A 164 5.23 15.07 11.61
CA CYS A 164 4.18 15.46 12.54
C CYS A 164 4.30 16.92 13.00
N ASP A 165 5.43 17.60 12.74
CA ASP A 165 5.66 19.01 13.03
C ASP A 165 5.54 19.84 11.74
N LEU A 166 4.34 20.42 11.52
CA LEU A 166 4.06 21.23 10.34
C LEU A 166 4.96 22.47 10.24
N ASP A 167 5.42 23.04 11.36
CA ASP A 167 6.32 24.19 11.34
C ASP A 167 7.73 23.76 10.89
N ALA A 168 8.19 22.58 11.32
CA ALA A 168 9.44 22.00 10.81
C ALA A 168 9.36 21.70 9.32
N VAL A 169 8.23 21.17 8.84
CA VAL A 169 8.00 20.93 7.42
C VAL A 169 8.01 22.25 6.63
N ALA A 170 7.31 23.28 7.10
CA ALA A 170 7.28 24.60 6.45
C ALA A 170 8.69 25.19 6.32
N ARG A 171 9.50 25.15 7.39
CA ARG A 171 10.90 25.60 7.36
C ARG A 171 11.75 24.78 6.38
N ALA A 172 11.57 23.46 6.34
CA ALA A 172 12.35 22.59 5.45
C ALA A 172 12.04 22.83 3.97
N LEU A 173 10.77 23.12 3.65
CA LEU A 173 10.30 23.48 2.30
C LEU A 173 10.87 24.82 1.81
N GLU A 174 11.17 25.74 2.74
CA GLU A 174 11.76 27.05 2.44
C GLU A 174 13.30 27.07 2.55
N GLY A 175 13.88 25.99 3.09
CA GLY A 175 15.30 25.90 3.36
C GLY A 175 16.19 25.91 2.11
N GLU A 176 17.45 26.27 2.31
CA GLU A 176 18.47 26.30 1.26
C GLU A 176 18.86 24.89 0.77
N GLY A 177 19.24 24.78 -0.51
CA GLY A 177 19.83 23.56 -1.07
C GLY A 177 19.09 22.89 -2.23
N GLY A 178 18.19 23.61 -2.90
CA GLY A 178 17.49 23.16 -4.11
C GLY A 178 15.97 23.09 -3.93
N PRO A 179 15.21 22.97 -5.04
CA PRO A 179 13.77 22.80 -4.95
C PRO A 179 13.42 21.44 -4.33
N VAL A 180 12.49 21.43 -3.40
CA VAL A 180 11.91 20.19 -2.89
C VAL A 180 10.98 19.64 -3.95
N ARG A 181 11.17 18.37 -4.32
CA ARG A 181 10.36 17.70 -5.34
C ARG A 181 9.35 16.74 -4.71
N LEU A 182 9.76 16.06 -3.65
CA LEU A 182 8.95 15.07 -2.95
C LEU A 182 8.98 15.30 -1.44
N LEU A 183 7.83 15.10 -0.79
CA LEU A 183 7.74 14.86 0.64
C LEU A 183 7.15 13.45 0.84
N VAL A 184 7.90 12.57 1.51
CA VAL A 184 7.48 11.21 1.84
C VAL A 184 7.18 11.13 3.34
N CYS A 185 5.94 10.81 3.69
CA CYS A 185 5.55 10.57 5.09
C CYS A 185 4.88 9.20 5.26
N GLU A 186 4.97 8.64 6.45
CA GLU A 186 4.14 7.50 6.83
C GLU A 186 2.86 8.02 7.46
N THR A 187 1.75 7.36 7.20
CA THR A 187 0.48 7.84 7.78
C THR A 187 0.40 7.55 9.27
N LEU A 188 1.03 6.46 9.70
CA LEU A 188 1.31 6.15 11.09
C LEU A 188 2.78 5.78 11.18
N SER A 189 3.53 6.45 12.04
CA SER A 189 4.97 6.22 12.14
C SER A 189 5.31 4.85 12.70
N ASN A 190 6.41 4.28 12.24
CA ASN A 190 6.99 3.08 12.81
C ASN A 190 8.09 3.44 13.83
N PRO A 191 8.14 2.89 15.06
CA PRO A 191 7.21 1.96 15.70
C PRO A 191 6.20 2.63 16.66
N LEU A 192 6.24 3.95 16.81
CA LEU A 192 5.48 4.67 17.84
C LEU A 192 4.04 5.04 17.44
N LEU A 193 3.67 4.78 16.18
CA LEU A 193 2.32 4.97 15.64
C LEU A 193 1.82 6.41 15.74
N ARG A 194 2.72 7.37 15.57
CA ARG A 194 2.37 8.80 15.52
C ARG A 194 1.66 9.08 14.20
N ALA A 195 0.52 9.79 14.25
CA ALA A 195 -0.27 10.10 13.07
C ALA A 195 0.20 11.40 12.43
N SER A 196 0.51 11.36 11.14
CA SER A 196 0.85 12.54 10.36
C SER A 196 -0.42 13.32 9.96
N ASP A 197 -0.38 14.66 10.05
CA ASP A 197 -1.45 15.52 9.54
C ASP A 197 -1.34 15.65 8.01
N ILE A 198 -1.90 14.68 7.29
CA ILE A 198 -1.84 14.63 5.82
C ILE A 198 -2.45 15.89 5.20
N ALA A 199 -3.56 16.39 5.75
CA ALA A 199 -4.22 17.58 5.20
C ALA A 199 -3.37 18.83 5.39
N GLY A 200 -2.74 19.00 6.55
CA GLY A 200 -1.76 20.05 6.82
C GLY A 200 -0.54 19.95 5.90
N LEU A 201 0.04 18.75 5.74
CA LEU A 201 1.17 18.50 4.84
C LEU A 201 0.80 18.84 3.38
N ALA A 202 -0.38 18.40 2.92
CA ALA A 202 -0.87 18.68 1.58
C ALA A 202 -1.05 20.19 1.34
N ALA A 203 -1.58 20.91 2.33
CA ALA A 203 -1.74 22.37 2.27
C ALA A 203 -0.39 23.11 2.16
N LEU A 204 0.67 22.59 2.78
CA LEU A 204 2.03 23.15 2.65
C LEU A 204 2.67 22.83 1.29
N CYS A 205 2.45 21.61 0.77
CA CYS A 205 3.09 21.09 -0.44
C CYS A 205 2.49 21.67 -1.73
N ARG A 206 1.16 21.71 -1.85
CA ARG A 206 0.43 22.15 -3.05
C ARG A 206 0.89 23.49 -3.64
N PRO A 207 0.94 24.60 -2.88
CA PRO A 207 1.32 25.90 -3.44
C PRO A 207 2.77 25.95 -3.92
N ARG A 208 3.61 24.99 -3.51
CA ARG A 208 5.03 24.88 -3.86
C ARG A 208 5.30 23.85 -4.96
N GLY A 209 4.26 23.17 -5.46
CA GLY A 209 4.40 22.11 -6.48
C GLY A 209 5.19 20.89 -5.98
N VAL A 210 5.22 20.67 -4.66
CA VAL A 210 5.84 19.50 -4.04
C VAL A 210 4.83 18.36 -4.06
N THR A 211 5.25 17.18 -4.52
CA THR A 211 4.39 15.99 -4.48
C THR A 211 4.45 15.35 -3.10
N LEU A 212 3.29 15.21 -2.46
CA LEU A 212 3.11 14.51 -1.20
C LEU A 212 2.84 13.03 -1.45
N VAL A 213 3.74 12.18 -0.93
CA VAL A 213 3.66 10.73 -1.02
C VAL A 213 3.42 10.15 0.38
N CYS A 214 2.28 9.49 0.58
CA CYS A 214 1.96 8.86 1.86
C CYS A 214 2.14 7.34 1.79
N ASP A 215 2.99 6.78 2.64
CA ASP A 215 2.98 5.34 2.91
C ASP A 215 1.82 5.02 3.85
N ASN A 216 0.85 4.26 3.36
CA ASN A 216 -0.37 3.88 4.08
C ASN A 216 -0.39 2.41 4.49
N THR A 217 0.79 1.75 4.49
CA THR A 217 0.94 0.32 4.78
C THR A 217 0.29 -0.10 6.11
N PHE A 218 0.40 0.72 7.17
CA PHE A 218 -0.06 0.36 8.52
C PHE A 218 -1.56 0.58 8.74
N ALA A 219 -2.11 1.65 8.17
CA ALA A 219 -3.51 2.00 8.40
C ALA A 219 -4.44 1.31 7.41
N THR A 220 -3.92 0.92 6.23
CA THR A 220 -4.67 0.32 5.12
C THR A 220 -5.73 1.28 4.53
N PRO A 221 -6.22 1.05 3.29
CA PRO A 221 -7.27 1.89 2.70
C PRO A 221 -8.63 1.80 3.42
N LEU A 222 -8.79 0.88 4.38
CA LEU A 222 -10.06 0.64 5.07
C LEU A 222 -10.36 1.68 6.16
N ARG A 223 -9.33 2.21 6.84
CA ARG A 223 -9.48 3.18 7.93
C ARG A 223 -8.85 4.54 7.61
N GLN A 224 -8.14 4.64 6.50
CA GLN A 224 -7.46 5.86 6.11
C GLN A 224 -7.23 5.90 4.61
N ARG A 225 -7.65 7.00 3.98
CA ARG A 225 -7.44 7.28 2.55
C ARG A 225 -6.70 8.60 2.41
N PRO A 226 -5.37 8.59 2.28
CA PRO A 226 -4.59 9.83 2.22
C PRO A 226 -4.93 10.71 1.01
N LEU A 227 -5.37 10.13 -0.11
CA LEU A 227 -5.80 10.88 -1.30
C LEU A 227 -6.99 11.80 -0.99
N GLU A 228 -7.97 11.32 -0.21
CA GLU A 228 -9.12 12.13 0.23
C GLU A 228 -8.70 13.27 1.17
N GLN A 229 -7.53 13.16 1.82
CA GLN A 229 -6.93 14.20 2.67
C GLN A 229 -5.97 15.12 1.90
N GLY A 230 -5.73 14.84 0.61
CA GLY A 230 -4.99 15.71 -0.28
C GLY A 230 -3.56 15.28 -0.61
N ALA A 231 -3.15 14.07 -0.24
CA ALA A 231 -1.94 13.45 -0.78
C ALA A 231 -2.05 13.26 -2.30
N ASP A 232 -0.91 13.29 -2.99
CA ASP A 232 -0.85 13.12 -4.45
C ASP A 232 -0.67 11.65 -4.85
N LEU A 233 0.11 10.91 -4.06
CA LEU A 233 0.39 9.50 -4.26
C LEU A 233 0.27 8.74 -2.93
N VAL A 234 -0.22 7.50 -2.99
CA VAL A 234 -0.22 6.58 -1.86
C VAL A 234 0.59 5.33 -2.19
N LEU A 235 1.46 4.95 -1.25
CA LEU A 235 2.31 3.77 -1.29
C LEU A 235 1.78 2.70 -0.32
N HIS A 236 1.89 1.45 -0.75
CA HIS A 236 1.67 0.28 0.10
C HIS A 236 2.78 -0.75 -0.08
N SER A 237 3.27 -1.29 1.04
CA SER A 237 3.87 -2.61 1.04
C SER A 237 2.75 -3.66 1.09
N VAL A 238 2.34 -4.15 -0.08
CA VAL A 238 1.31 -5.19 -0.21
C VAL A 238 1.72 -6.47 0.52
N THR A 239 3.02 -6.73 0.67
CA THR A 239 3.61 -7.76 1.54
C THR A 239 2.99 -7.83 2.95
N LYS A 240 2.46 -6.73 3.47
CA LYS A 240 1.94 -6.61 4.84
C LYS A 240 0.44 -6.90 4.88
N PHE A 241 -0.36 -6.03 5.50
CA PHE A 241 -1.79 -6.27 5.75
C PHE A 241 -2.61 -6.56 4.49
N LEU A 242 -2.27 -5.96 3.35
CA LEU A 242 -3.00 -6.18 2.10
C LEU A 242 -2.91 -7.64 1.63
N GLY A 243 -1.69 -8.18 1.54
CA GLY A 243 -1.43 -9.59 1.22
C GLY A 243 -1.85 -10.51 2.36
N GLY A 244 -1.47 -10.18 3.60
CA GLY A 244 -2.10 -10.68 4.82
C GLY A 244 -1.71 -12.09 5.28
N HIS A 245 -0.98 -12.86 4.47
CA HIS A 245 -0.75 -14.30 4.69
C HIS A 245 0.74 -14.68 4.81
N GLY A 246 1.64 -13.71 4.73
CA GLY A 246 3.08 -13.94 4.96
C GLY A 246 3.80 -14.74 3.87
N ASP A 247 3.24 -14.83 2.67
CA ASP A 247 3.66 -15.76 1.61
C ASP A 247 3.94 -15.09 0.25
N LEU A 248 4.00 -13.75 0.19
CA LEU A 248 4.28 -12.98 -1.02
C LEU A 248 5.12 -11.74 -0.74
N CYS A 249 5.79 -11.21 -1.77
CA CYS A 249 6.38 -9.87 -1.74
C CYS A 249 5.80 -9.02 -2.87
N ALA A 250 5.19 -7.88 -2.53
CA ALA A 250 4.64 -6.96 -3.51
C ALA A 250 4.52 -5.55 -2.91
N GLY A 251 4.42 -4.56 -3.79
CA GLY A 251 4.11 -3.18 -3.46
C GLY A 251 3.06 -2.60 -4.40
N ALA A 252 2.51 -1.46 -4.04
CA ALA A 252 1.62 -0.70 -4.92
C ALA A 252 1.87 0.80 -4.75
N VAL A 253 1.71 1.53 -5.85
CA VAL A 253 1.60 3.00 -5.86
C VAL A 253 0.32 3.36 -6.59
N VAL A 254 -0.47 4.27 -6.02
CA VAL A 254 -1.76 4.71 -6.58
C VAL A 254 -1.88 6.23 -6.54
N GLY A 255 -2.62 6.79 -7.49
CA GLY A 255 -2.81 8.24 -7.66
C GLY A 255 -3.48 8.57 -8.99
N SER A 256 -3.24 9.78 -9.51
CA SER A 256 -3.71 10.19 -10.84
C SER A 256 -2.90 9.53 -11.96
N GLU A 257 -3.50 9.31 -13.13
CA GLU A 257 -2.78 8.72 -14.26
C GLU A 257 -1.65 9.65 -14.75
N GLU A 258 -1.82 10.97 -14.63
CA GLU A 258 -0.77 11.96 -14.93
C GLU A 258 0.51 11.71 -14.12
N LEU A 259 0.39 11.48 -12.82
CA LEU A 259 1.54 11.21 -11.95
C LEU A 259 2.07 9.79 -12.13
N LEU A 260 1.20 8.82 -12.40
CA LEU A 260 1.58 7.42 -12.56
C LEU A 260 2.23 7.12 -13.91
N ALA A 261 1.93 7.85 -14.99
CA ALA A 261 2.49 7.60 -16.31
C ALA A 261 4.03 7.55 -16.35
N PRO A 262 4.80 8.53 -15.82
CA PRO A 262 6.26 8.45 -15.78
C PRO A 262 6.76 7.33 -14.87
N ILE A 263 6.05 7.03 -13.77
CA ILE A 263 6.37 5.95 -12.84
C ILE A 263 6.21 4.59 -13.53
N ARG A 264 5.12 4.39 -14.28
CA ARG A 264 4.83 3.19 -15.07
C ARG A 264 5.93 2.96 -16.11
N ALA A 265 6.28 4.00 -16.86
CA ALA A 265 7.36 3.94 -17.85
C ALA A 265 8.72 3.57 -17.21
N LEU A 266 8.99 4.04 -15.99
CA LEU A 266 10.18 3.65 -15.25
C LEU A 266 10.11 2.16 -14.84
N CYS A 267 9.02 1.71 -14.24
CA CYS A 267 8.83 0.31 -13.83
C CYS A 267 9.05 -0.66 -15.00
N VAL A 268 8.57 -0.30 -16.20
CA VAL A 268 8.81 -1.05 -17.43
C VAL A 268 10.31 -1.15 -17.74
N ARG A 269 11.06 -0.05 -17.62
CA ARG A 269 12.51 -0.03 -17.91
C ARG A 269 13.33 -0.76 -16.86
N THR A 270 12.97 -0.67 -15.58
CA THR A 270 13.75 -1.24 -14.47
C THR A 270 13.36 -2.68 -14.12
N GLY A 271 12.18 -3.13 -14.55
CA GLY A 271 11.64 -4.43 -14.16
C GLY A 271 11.05 -4.43 -12.75
N PHE A 272 10.61 -3.28 -12.23
CA PHE A 272 10.01 -3.17 -10.89
C PHE A 272 8.56 -3.67 -10.80
N GLY A 273 7.95 -4.12 -11.90
CA GLY A 273 6.60 -4.68 -11.91
C GLY A 273 6.46 -5.92 -11.02
N ALA A 274 5.25 -6.15 -10.49
CA ALA A 274 4.96 -7.31 -9.65
C ALA A 274 5.03 -8.63 -10.45
N ALA A 275 5.50 -9.70 -9.82
CA ALA A 275 5.42 -11.04 -10.39
C ALA A 275 3.95 -11.52 -10.43
N PRO A 276 3.54 -12.31 -11.45
CA PRO A 276 2.14 -12.74 -11.58
C PRO A 276 1.65 -13.59 -10.41
N MET A 277 2.50 -14.46 -9.85
CA MET A 277 2.15 -15.27 -8.68
C MET A 277 1.90 -14.41 -7.44
N ASP A 278 2.81 -13.49 -7.12
CA ASP A 278 2.67 -12.59 -5.96
C ASP A 278 1.43 -11.70 -6.11
N ALA A 279 1.17 -11.20 -7.33
CA ALA A 279 -0.03 -10.41 -7.60
C ALA A 279 -1.31 -11.23 -7.44
N TRP A 280 -1.32 -12.48 -7.91
CA TRP A 280 -2.45 -13.40 -7.75
C TRP A 280 -2.72 -13.74 -6.27
N LEU A 281 -1.67 -14.04 -5.50
CA LEU A 281 -1.77 -14.27 -4.05
C LEU A 281 -2.26 -13.02 -3.31
N ALA A 282 -1.79 -11.83 -3.69
CA ALA A 282 -2.22 -10.57 -3.10
C ALA A 282 -3.71 -10.31 -3.37
N LEU A 283 -4.19 -10.53 -4.59
CA LEU A 283 -5.61 -10.44 -4.93
C LEU A 283 -6.45 -11.41 -4.10
N ARG A 284 -5.98 -12.64 -3.89
CA ARG A 284 -6.61 -13.61 -2.98
C ARG A 284 -6.64 -13.08 -1.55
N GLY A 285 -5.55 -12.46 -1.08
CA GLY A 285 -5.45 -11.85 0.25
C GLY A 285 -6.40 -10.67 0.46
N LEU A 286 -6.55 -9.80 -0.55
CA LEU A 286 -7.43 -8.63 -0.51
C LEU A 286 -8.90 -9.01 -0.27
N ARG A 287 -9.35 -10.18 -0.74
CA ARG A 287 -10.73 -10.65 -0.56
C ARG A 287 -11.14 -10.88 0.88
N THR A 288 -10.18 -11.08 1.78
CA THR A 288 -10.42 -11.23 3.22
C THR A 288 -9.86 -10.07 4.03
N LEU A 289 -9.41 -8.99 3.39
CA LEU A 289 -8.75 -7.87 4.07
C LEU A 289 -9.64 -7.27 5.15
N GLU A 290 -10.89 -6.92 4.84
CA GLU A 290 -11.80 -6.32 5.81
C GLU A 290 -12.05 -7.24 7.01
N LEU A 291 -12.34 -8.51 6.78
CA LEU A 291 -12.54 -9.50 7.85
C LEU A 291 -11.30 -9.65 8.75
N ARG A 292 -10.12 -9.77 8.14
CA ARG A 292 -8.85 -9.92 8.86
C ARG A 292 -8.56 -8.67 9.69
N MET A 293 -8.69 -7.49 9.09
CA MET A 293 -8.39 -6.24 9.77
C MET A 293 -9.38 -5.92 10.89
N THR A 294 -10.69 -6.17 10.68
CA THR A 294 -11.70 -5.99 11.72
C THR A 294 -11.40 -6.84 12.96
N ARG A 295 -10.99 -8.10 12.78
CA ARG A 295 -10.53 -8.94 13.90
C ARG A 295 -9.22 -8.43 14.51
N ALA A 296 -8.22 -8.11 13.69
CA ALA A 296 -6.90 -7.69 14.17
C ALA A 296 -6.95 -6.36 14.94
N TRP A 297 -7.76 -5.38 14.51
CA TRP A 297 -7.99 -4.14 15.25
C TRP A 297 -8.70 -4.37 16.58
N SER A 298 -9.72 -5.24 16.60
CA SER A 298 -10.39 -5.59 17.85
C SER A 298 -9.41 -6.22 18.84
N ASN A 299 -8.60 -7.16 18.38
CA ASN A 299 -7.57 -7.80 19.22
C ASN A 299 -6.56 -6.75 19.70
N ALA A 300 -6.04 -5.91 18.81
CA ALA A 300 -5.05 -4.87 19.17
C ALA A 300 -5.60 -3.87 20.20
N ALA A 301 -6.87 -3.48 20.09
CA ALA A 301 -7.52 -2.60 21.05
C ALA A 301 -7.65 -3.25 22.44
N GLU A 302 -8.06 -4.52 22.50
CA GLU A 302 -8.18 -5.29 23.73
C GLU A 302 -6.81 -5.49 24.41
N LEU A 303 -5.81 -5.94 23.65
CA LEU A 303 -4.43 -6.08 24.13
C LEU A 303 -3.89 -4.75 24.66
N ALA A 304 -4.02 -3.67 23.89
CA ALA A 304 -3.51 -2.35 24.29
C ALA A 304 -4.20 -1.83 25.55
N GLN A 305 -5.50 -2.09 25.74
CA GLN A 305 -6.22 -1.71 26.95
C GLN A 305 -5.71 -2.48 28.17
N ALA A 306 -5.57 -3.80 28.07
CA ALA A 306 -5.08 -4.64 29.17
C ALA A 306 -3.64 -4.29 29.56
N LEU A 307 -2.76 -4.15 28.57
CA LEU A 307 -1.32 -3.94 28.79
C LEU A 307 -0.99 -2.56 29.37
N ARG A 308 -1.84 -1.54 29.18
CA ARG A 308 -1.68 -0.24 29.84
C ARG A 308 -1.76 -0.31 31.36
N ALA A 309 -2.46 -1.31 31.91
CA ALA A 309 -2.60 -1.51 33.34
C ALA A 309 -1.54 -2.47 33.93
N HIS A 310 -0.71 -3.08 33.09
CA HIS A 310 0.22 -4.12 33.53
C HIS A 310 1.49 -3.52 34.16
N PRO A 311 1.89 -3.93 35.38
CA PRO A 311 2.98 -3.28 36.12
C PRO A 311 4.37 -3.42 35.48
N ALA A 312 4.59 -4.47 34.68
CA ALA A 312 5.84 -4.68 33.94
C ALA A 312 5.95 -3.85 32.64
N VAL A 313 4.88 -3.16 32.23
CA VAL A 313 4.84 -2.37 30.98
C VAL A 313 4.90 -0.89 31.32
N ARG A 314 5.93 -0.18 30.86
CA ARG A 314 6.13 1.24 31.16
C ARG A 314 5.25 2.14 30.29
N ALA A 315 5.11 1.78 29.02
CA ALA A 315 4.29 2.52 28.06
C ALA A 315 3.71 1.58 27.00
N VAL A 316 2.53 1.95 26.48
CA VAL A 316 1.87 1.27 25.37
C VAL A 316 1.54 2.29 24.29
N HIS A 317 2.04 2.06 23.08
CA HIS A 317 1.73 2.83 21.89
C HIS A 317 0.80 2.01 20.99
N ALA A 318 -0.40 2.52 20.74
CA ALA A 318 -1.41 1.91 19.90
C ALA A 318 -2.23 3.00 19.22
N ALA A 319 -2.71 2.73 18.01
CA ALA A 319 -3.58 3.63 17.25
C ALA A 319 -4.83 2.87 16.78
N GLU A 320 -6.01 3.48 16.88
CA GLU A 320 -7.29 2.85 16.50
C GLU A 320 -7.28 2.35 15.05
N ARG A 321 -6.54 3.04 14.17
CA ARG A 321 -6.45 2.72 12.74
C ARG A 321 -5.43 1.62 12.43
N CYS A 322 -4.79 1.00 13.42
CA CYS A 322 -3.67 0.09 13.22
C CYS A 322 -3.80 -1.19 14.07
N ALA A 323 -3.34 -2.32 13.53
CA ALA A 323 -3.28 -3.59 14.24
C ALA A 323 -1.89 -3.84 14.87
N LEU A 324 -1.17 -2.76 15.18
CA LEU A 324 0.12 -2.83 15.85
C LEU A 324 -0.01 -2.30 17.28
N VAL A 325 0.71 -2.93 18.20
CA VAL A 325 0.83 -2.49 19.60
C VAL A 325 2.31 -2.51 19.97
N SER A 326 2.87 -1.36 20.35
CA SER A 326 4.25 -1.29 20.85
C SER A 326 4.26 -1.13 22.37
N LEU A 327 5.11 -1.88 23.04
CA LEU A 327 5.27 -1.96 24.49
C LEU A 327 6.67 -1.53 24.86
N ASP A 328 6.81 -0.57 25.77
CA ASP A 328 8.09 -0.27 26.38
C ASP A 328 8.25 -1.09 27.67
N LEU A 329 9.17 -2.05 27.65
CA LEU A 329 9.55 -2.89 28.78
C LEU A 329 10.76 -2.33 29.54
N GLY A 330 11.30 -1.20 29.08
CA GLY A 330 12.23 -0.38 29.82
C GLY A 330 13.71 -0.73 29.72
N SER A 331 14.06 -1.93 29.27
CA SER A 331 15.44 -2.32 28.97
C SER A 331 15.51 -3.41 27.91
N GLU A 332 16.63 -3.50 27.21
CA GLU A 332 16.90 -4.57 26.23
C GLU A 332 16.83 -5.96 26.87
N ALA A 333 17.32 -6.10 28.11
CA ALA A 333 17.26 -7.35 28.84
C ALA A 333 15.81 -7.79 29.12
N ALA A 334 14.95 -6.87 29.55
CA ALA A 334 13.52 -7.13 29.77
C ALA A 334 12.81 -7.46 28.45
N ALA A 335 13.09 -6.71 27.38
CA ALA A 335 12.54 -6.98 26.05
C ALA A 335 12.97 -8.36 25.51
N SER A 336 14.24 -8.71 25.65
CA SER A 336 14.77 -10.01 25.23
C SER A 336 14.18 -11.15 26.05
N ALA A 337 14.06 -10.99 27.37
CA ALA A 337 13.47 -12.01 28.24
C ALA A 337 11.98 -12.23 27.91
N PHE A 338 11.23 -11.14 27.72
CA PHE A 338 9.82 -11.21 27.34
C PHE A 338 9.64 -11.95 26.02
N VAL A 339 10.36 -11.54 24.97
CA VAL A 339 10.27 -12.17 23.65
C VAL A 339 10.67 -13.65 23.69
N ALA A 340 11.68 -14.02 24.50
CA ALA A 340 12.09 -15.41 24.65
C ALA A 340 11.10 -16.27 25.45
N ALA A 341 10.26 -15.66 26.29
CA ALA A 341 9.27 -16.34 27.12
C ALA A 341 7.94 -16.60 26.40
N LEU A 342 7.65 -15.88 25.31
CA LEU A 342 6.47 -16.09 24.47
C LEU A 342 6.48 -17.49 23.83
N ARG A 343 5.32 -18.14 23.80
CA ARG A 343 5.16 -19.51 23.26
C ARG A 343 4.25 -19.54 22.03
N LEU A 344 3.26 -18.65 21.97
CA LEU A 344 2.36 -18.52 20.83
C LEU A 344 2.88 -17.46 19.86
N ILE A 345 3.24 -16.29 20.39
CA ILE A 345 3.72 -15.16 19.58
C ILE A 345 5.18 -15.40 19.20
N THR A 346 5.47 -15.32 17.89
CA THR A 346 6.81 -15.59 17.37
C THR A 346 7.59 -14.31 17.08
N LEU A 347 8.90 -14.32 17.32
CA LEU A 347 9.79 -13.24 16.91
C LEU A 347 9.94 -13.23 15.38
N SER A 348 9.43 -12.18 14.74
CA SER A 348 9.55 -11.96 13.29
C SER A 348 9.79 -10.48 12.99
N PRO A 349 10.74 -10.13 12.10
CA PRO A 349 10.98 -8.74 11.74
C PRO A 349 9.87 -8.14 10.85
N SER A 350 8.96 -8.97 10.33
CA SER A 350 7.83 -8.53 9.50
C SER A 350 6.56 -8.30 10.33
N LEU A 351 5.45 -8.00 9.64
CA LEU A 351 4.15 -7.71 10.25
C LEU A 351 3.01 -7.96 9.25
N GLY A 352 1.78 -7.92 9.75
CA GLY A 352 0.56 -7.94 8.95
C GLY A 352 0.15 -9.31 8.41
N SER A 353 0.61 -10.38 9.04
CA SER A 353 0.13 -11.75 8.79
C SER A 353 -1.15 -12.04 9.61
N VAL A 354 -1.79 -13.18 9.34
CA VAL A 354 -2.88 -13.72 10.17
C VAL A 354 -2.42 -14.14 11.56
N THR A 355 -1.12 -14.44 11.74
CA THR A 355 -0.54 -14.77 13.04
C THR A 355 0.11 -13.56 13.70
N THR A 356 -0.03 -13.48 15.02
CA THR A 356 0.60 -12.46 15.86
C THR A 356 2.10 -12.69 15.92
N THR A 357 2.86 -11.62 15.73
CA THR A 357 4.32 -11.65 15.76
C THR A 357 4.87 -10.52 16.63
N ALA A 358 5.98 -10.78 17.31
CA ALA A 358 6.74 -9.79 18.04
C ALA A 358 7.97 -9.37 17.24
N SER A 359 8.39 -8.12 17.41
CA SER A 359 9.61 -7.57 16.80
C SER A 359 10.28 -6.61 17.76
N HIS A 360 11.60 -6.56 17.75
CA HIS A 360 12.39 -5.59 18.52
C HIS A 360 12.89 -4.50 17.56
N PRO A 361 12.27 -3.29 17.51
CA PRO A 361 12.56 -2.30 16.48
C PRO A 361 14.03 -1.86 16.43
N ALA A 362 14.68 -1.72 17.59
CA ALA A 362 16.08 -1.29 17.69
C ALA A 362 17.05 -2.26 17.01
N SER A 363 16.85 -3.58 17.13
CA SER A 363 17.70 -4.59 16.46
C SER A 363 17.22 -5.00 15.06
N SER A 364 16.02 -4.58 14.65
CA SER A 364 15.41 -4.97 13.37
C SER A 364 15.23 -3.78 12.42
N SER A 365 14.04 -3.17 12.38
CA SER A 365 13.65 -2.14 11.40
C SER A 365 14.44 -0.84 11.50
N HIS A 366 14.99 -0.52 12.68
CA HIS A 366 15.74 0.70 12.94
C HIS A 366 17.23 0.45 13.26
N ARG A 367 17.73 -0.76 13.00
CA ARG A 367 19.14 -1.15 13.25
C ARG A 367 20.18 -0.30 12.52
N ALA A 368 19.77 0.44 11.49
CA ALA A 368 20.65 1.29 10.71
C ALA A 368 20.89 2.68 11.34
N LEU A 369 20.08 3.07 12.33
CA LEU A 369 20.21 4.31 13.08
C LEU A 369 21.14 4.13 14.28
N ALA A 370 21.96 5.13 14.59
CA ALA A 370 22.79 5.15 15.79
C ALA A 370 21.91 5.15 17.06
N PRO A 371 22.38 4.61 18.20
CA PRO A 371 21.61 4.60 19.45
C PRO A 371 21.08 5.98 19.87
N GLU A 372 21.87 7.03 19.70
CA GLU A 372 21.49 8.41 20.03
C GLU A 372 20.37 8.93 19.11
N GLU A 373 20.42 8.60 17.82
CA GLU A 373 19.38 8.94 16.85
C GLU A 373 18.07 8.23 17.18
N ARG A 374 18.13 6.93 17.52
CA ARG A 374 16.95 6.16 17.95
C ARG A 374 16.34 6.73 19.22
N ALA A 375 17.17 7.06 20.21
CA ALA A 375 16.72 7.66 21.47
C ALA A 375 16.05 9.02 21.25
N ALA A 376 16.59 9.85 20.34
CA ALA A 376 15.98 11.13 19.97
C ALA A 376 14.59 10.96 19.31
N LEU A 377 14.35 9.83 18.64
CA LEU A 377 13.05 9.45 18.08
C LEU A 377 12.14 8.74 19.08
N GLY A 378 12.56 8.55 20.35
CA GLY A 378 11.80 7.81 21.36
C GLY A 378 11.82 6.29 21.19
N ILE A 379 12.72 5.76 20.36
CA ILE A 379 12.88 4.32 20.11
C ILE A 379 13.93 3.76 21.08
N GLY A 380 13.50 3.40 22.28
CA GLY A 380 14.34 2.77 23.29
C GLY A 380 14.62 1.28 23.01
N ASP A 381 15.71 0.76 23.59
CA ASP A 381 16.08 -0.65 23.46
C ASP A 381 15.15 -1.60 24.27
N GLY A 382 14.24 -1.06 25.09
CA GLY A 382 13.17 -1.83 25.74
C GLY A 382 11.91 -2.01 24.92
N LEU A 383 11.85 -1.44 23.72
CA LEU A 383 10.63 -1.38 22.91
C LEU A 383 10.40 -2.70 22.16
N VAL A 384 9.25 -3.33 22.38
CA VAL A 384 8.79 -4.51 21.62
C VAL A 384 7.52 -4.14 20.87
N ARG A 385 7.47 -4.42 19.58
CA ARG A 385 6.28 -4.18 18.74
C ARG A 385 5.63 -5.49 18.36
N LEU A 386 4.36 -5.63 18.74
CA LEU A 386 3.46 -6.70 18.35
C LEU A 386 2.72 -6.31 17.06
N SER A 387 2.79 -7.16 16.06
CA SER A 387 1.86 -7.15 14.93
C SER A 387 0.75 -8.13 15.24
N VAL A 388 -0.42 -7.61 15.62
CA VAL A 388 -1.53 -8.41 16.12
C VAL A 388 -2.26 -9.09 14.97
N GLY A 389 -2.40 -10.40 15.07
CA GLY A 389 -3.09 -11.27 14.12
C GLY A 389 -4.57 -11.47 14.46
N ILE A 390 -5.12 -12.58 13.98
CA ILE A 390 -6.55 -12.91 14.08
C ILE A 390 -6.86 -14.05 15.05
N GLU A 391 -5.89 -14.43 15.89
CA GLU A 391 -6.10 -15.43 16.95
C GLU A 391 -7.18 -14.98 17.96
N ALA A 392 -7.58 -15.89 18.84
CA ALA A 392 -8.42 -15.53 19.97
C ALA A 392 -7.65 -14.58 20.90
N ALA A 393 -8.24 -13.42 21.21
CA ALA A 393 -7.61 -12.42 22.08
C ALA A 393 -7.23 -12.99 23.46
N SER A 394 -8.03 -13.92 23.98
CA SER A 394 -7.75 -14.63 25.24
C SER A 394 -6.44 -15.41 25.21
N ASP A 395 -6.12 -16.06 24.10
CA ASP A 395 -4.92 -16.88 23.97
C ASP A 395 -3.69 -15.98 23.82
N LEU A 396 -3.83 -14.87 23.09
CA LEU A 396 -2.80 -13.85 22.98
C LEU A 396 -2.50 -13.20 24.34
N MET A 397 -3.53 -12.80 25.08
CA MET A 397 -3.34 -12.24 26.44
C MET A 397 -2.69 -13.25 27.38
N ALA A 398 -3.13 -14.51 27.37
CA ALA A 398 -2.54 -15.54 28.23
C ALA A 398 -1.04 -15.78 27.95
N ASP A 399 -0.63 -15.76 26.68
CA ASP A 399 0.78 -15.89 26.30
C ASP A 399 1.61 -14.67 26.75
N ILE A 400 1.07 -13.46 26.54
CA ILE A 400 1.73 -12.21 26.93
C ILE A 400 1.85 -12.09 28.46
N ASP A 401 0.78 -12.35 29.20
CA ASP A 401 0.76 -12.27 30.66
C ASP A 401 1.74 -13.26 31.27
N ALA A 402 1.75 -14.51 30.80
CA ALA A 402 2.70 -15.52 31.27
C ALA A 402 4.16 -15.10 31.01
N ALA A 403 4.44 -14.50 29.84
CA ALA A 403 5.77 -14.00 29.51
C ALA A 403 6.19 -12.80 30.40
N LEU A 404 5.27 -11.88 30.68
CA LEU A 404 5.53 -10.73 31.56
C LEU A 404 5.73 -11.14 33.03
N GLU A 405 4.95 -12.09 33.52
CA GLU A 405 5.07 -12.62 34.90
C GLU A 405 6.44 -13.26 35.13
N LEU A 406 6.90 -14.11 34.21
CA LEU A 406 8.22 -14.74 34.27
C LEU A 406 9.34 -13.70 34.36
N CYS A 407 9.25 -12.63 33.57
CA CYS A 407 10.25 -11.56 33.58
C CYS A 407 10.24 -10.78 34.90
N SER A 408 9.06 -10.47 35.44
CA SER A 408 8.92 -9.76 36.72
C SER A 408 9.44 -10.55 37.93
N SER A 409 9.46 -11.89 37.84
CA SER A 409 9.95 -12.77 38.89
C SER A 409 11.48 -12.92 38.92
N THR A 410 12.18 -12.56 37.84
CA THR A 410 13.64 -12.73 37.70
C THR A 410 14.43 -11.50 38.18
N GLU A 411 13.77 -10.35 38.36
CA GLU A 411 14.37 -9.11 38.89
C GLU A 411 14.23 -8.95 40.42
N LYS A 412 13.54 -9.88 41.10
CA LYS A 412 13.49 -9.99 42.57
C LYS A 412 14.45 -11.05 43.06
#